data_AF-A0A3L8QY36-F1
#
_entry.id   AF-A0A3L8QY36-F1
#
_cell.length_a   1.000
_cell.length_b   1.000
_cell.length_c   1.000
_cell.angle_alpha   90.00
_cell.angle_beta   90.00
_cell.angle_gamma   90.00
#
_symmetry.space_group_name_H-M   'P 1'
#
loop_
_entity.id
_entity.type
_entity.pdbx_description
1 polymer ?
#
loop_
_entity_poly.entity_id
_entity_poly.type
_entity_poly.pdbx_seq_one_letter_code
_entity_poly.pdbx_strand_id
1 'polypeptide(L)'
;MPDIIRQNIGSGYWVDMWVICDSANCYLFSSDDNGHLYRSQTTLAQFPNGFTNTVIAAQDSNKYALFEASNVYKVQGGNQYLLMVEAIGSDGRRYFRSWTSGSIAGSWTPLATSEGNPFARANNTTFPSGAWTKDLSHGEMIRAGYDQTLTIPSCKLQYLYQGKDPAASGDYNTLPWRLGLLTQTNSTC
;
A
#
# COMPACT_ATOMS: atom_id res chain seq x y z
N MET A 1 5.26 -10.65 -17.94
CA MET A 1 4.20 -10.85 -16.93
C MET A 1 4.17 -12.33 -16.55
N PRO A 2 4.35 -12.68 -15.26
CA PRO A 2 4.17 -14.03 -14.75
C PRO A 2 2.80 -14.63 -15.08
N ASP A 3 2.73 -15.96 -15.26
CA ASP A 3 1.49 -16.67 -15.67
C ASP A 3 0.37 -16.53 -14.66
N ILE A 4 0.68 -16.57 -13.36
CA ILE A 4 -0.29 -16.37 -12.29
C ILE A 4 -0.98 -15.00 -12.38
N ILE A 5 -0.27 -13.95 -12.81
CA ILE A 5 -0.89 -12.63 -13.02
C ILE A 5 -1.77 -12.67 -14.26
N ARG A 6 -1.29 -13.22 -15.38
CA ARG A 6 -2.09 -13.36 -16.63
C ARG A 6 -3.41 -14.10 -16.41
N GLN A 7 -3.42 -15.09 -15.53
CA GLN A 7 -4.60 -15.92 -15.26
C GLN A 7 -5.63 -15.23 -14.36
N ASN A 8 -5.23 -14.25 -13.55
CA ASN A 8 -6.06 -13.66 -12.51
C ASN A 8 -6.40 -12.17 -12.73
N ILE A 9 -5.66 -11.46 -13.59
CA ILE A 9 -5.82 -10.02 -13.86
C ILE A 9 -7.18 -9.62 -14.46
N GLY A 10 -7.85 -10.52 -15.18
CA GLY A 10 -9.14 -10.23 -15.81
C GLY A 10 -9.09 -9.00 -16.72
N SER A 11 -9.92 -7.99 -16.42
CA SER A 11 -9.96 -6.70 -17.14
C SER A 11 -9.19 -5.58 -16.43
N GLY A 12 -8.38 -5.91 -15.42
CA GLY A 12 -7.58 -4.94 -14.68
C GLY A 12 -6.24 -4.63 -15.35
N TYR A 13 -5.34 -4.00 -14.60
CA TYR A 13 -4.04 -3.55 -15.07
C TYR A 13 -2.94 -4.00 -14.12
N TRP A 14 -1.78 -4.41 -14.65
CA TRP A 14 -0.64 -4.80 -13.82
C TRP A 14 0.13 -3.55 -13.40
N VAL A 15 -0.07 -3.12 -12.15
CA VAL A 15 0.32 -1.79 -11.66
C VAL A 15 1.07 -1.85 -10.32
N ASP A 16 1.57 -0.68 -9.91
CA ASP A 16 2.03 -0.38 -8.55
C ASP A 16 3.11 -1.33 -8.01
N MET A 17 4.23 -1.32 -8.73
CA MET A 17 5.41 -2.14 -8.43
C MET A 17 6.10 -1.65 -7.16
N TRP A 18 6.33 -2.54 -6.20
CA TRP A 18 6.96 -2.21 -4.92
C TRP A 18 8.06 -3.21 -4.56
N VAL A 19 9.30 -2.74 -4.39
CA VAL A 19 10.44 -3.59 -4.01
C VAL A 19 10.83 -3.37 -2.56
N ILE A 20 10.93 -4.44 -1.79
CA ILE A 20 11.54 -4.43 -0.45
C ILE A 20 12.49 -5.62 -0.33
N CYS A 21 13.64 -5.45 0.33
CA CYS A 21 14.58 -6.51 0.60
C CYS A 21 14.82 -6.71 2.09
N ASP A 22 15.09 -7.94 2.49
CA ASP A 22 15.74 -8.26 3.76
C ASP A 22 17.24 -8.57 3.53
N SER A 23 17.90 -9.18 4.51
CA SER A 23 19.33 -9.49 4.43
C SER A 23 19.67 -10.60 3.42
N ALA A 24 18.69 -11.37 2.94
CA ALA A 24 18.89 -12.52 2.06
C ALA A 24 18.23 -12.34 0.69
N ASN A 25 17.03 -11.75 0.66
CA ASN A 25 16.18 -11.71 -0.53
C ASN A 25 15.62 -10.31 -0.80
N CYS A 26 15.34 -10.06 -2.07
CA CYS A 26 14.51 -8.96 -2.52
C CYS A 26 13.17 -9.49 -3.02
N TYR A 27 12.11 -8.74 -2.75
CA TYR A 27 10.73 -9.07 -3.06
C TYR A 27 10.14 -7.97 -3.92
N LEU A 28 9.45 -8.37 -4.99
CA LEU A 28 8.73 -7.45 -5.88
C LEU A 28 7.25 -7.72 -5.72
N PHE A 29 6.52 -6.76 -5.18
CA PHE A 29 5.07 -6.74 -5.10
C PHE A 29 4.48 -5.97 -6.27
N SER A 30 3.25 -6.32 -6.64
CA SER A 30 2.46 -5.63 -7.66
C SER A 30 0.98 -5.97 -7.50
N SER A 31 0.10 -5.10 -7.97
CA SER A 31 -1.35 -5.31 -8.01
C SER A 31 -1.86 -5.53 -9.43
N ASP A 32 -3.12 -5.97 -9.57
CA ASP A 32 -3.76 -6.21 -10.87
C ASP A 32 -5.10 -5.49 -11.07
N ASP A 33 -5.49 -4.57 -10.18
CA ASP A 33 -6.82 -3.95 -10.11
C ASP A 33 -7.99 -4.94 -10.05
N ASN A 34 -7.71 -6.19 -9.66
CA ASN A 34 -8.67 -7.28 -9.66
C ASN A 34 -8.64 -8.09 -8.35
N GLY A 35 -8.15 -7.48 -7.27
CA GLY A 35 -8.24 -8.06 -5.92
C GLY A 35 -7.07 -8.97 -5.56
N HIS A 36 -5.95 -8.93 -6.29
CA HIS A 36 -4.77 -9.73 -5.96
C HIS A 36 -3.53 -8.85 -5.74
N LEU A 37 -2.83 -9.13 -4.65
CA LEU A 37 -1.48 -8.64 -4.40
C LEU A 37 -0.49 -9.77 -4.69
N TYR A 38 0.37 -9.59 -5.67
CA TYR A 38 1.39 -10.57 -6.04
C TYR A 38 2.71 -10.29 -5.34
N ARG A 39 3.53 -11.33 -5.19
CA ARG A 39 4.91 -11.22 -4.72
C ARG A 39 5.80 -12.19 -5.47
N SER A 40 6.82 -11.67 -6.16
CA SER A 40 7.96 -12.44 -6.66
C SER A 40 9.16 -12.28 -5.72
N GLN A 41 10.16 -13.15 -5.84
CA GLN A 41 11.39 -13.03 -5.06
C GLN A 41 12.65 -13.35 -5.87
N THR A 42 13.75 -12.73 -5.49
CA THR A 42 15.12 -13.03 -5.93
C THR A 42 16.07 -12.92 -4.74
N THR A 43 17.28 -13.43 -4.83
CA THR A 43 18.30 -13.21 -3.79
C THR A 43 18.83 -11.77 -3.88
N LEU A 44 19.26 -11.21 -2.74
CA LEU A 44 19.85 -9.86 -2.72
C LEU A 44 21.06 -9.75 -3.66
N ALA A 45 21.86 -10.81 -3.79
CA ALA A 45 23.01 -10.87 -4.67
C ALA A 45 22.66 -10.90 -6.17
N GLN A 46 21.45 -11.33 -6.54
CA GLN A 46 21.01 -11.40 -7.93
C GLN A 46 20.22 -10.17 -8.38
N PHE A 47 19.70 -9.37 -7.44
CA PHE A 47 18.96 -8.16 -7.75
C PHE A 47 19.75 -7.25 -8.72
N PRO A 48 19.11 -6.70 -9.79
CA PRO A 48 17.67 -6.70 -10.09
C PRO A 48 17.16 -7.91 -10.89
N ASN A 49 18.01 -8.91 -11.14
CA ASN A 49 17.67 -10.10 -11.94
C ASN A 49 17.05 -11.20 -11.07
N GLY A 50 16.51 -12.23 -11.72
CA GLY A 50 16.16 -13.50 -11.05
C GLY A 50 14.84 -13.52 -10.28
N PHE A 51 13.98 -12.52 -10.45
CA PHE A 51 12.63 -12.55 -9.88
C PHE A 51 11.84 -13.75 -10.44
N THR A 52 11.54 -14.69 -9.55
CA THR A 52 10.82 -15.94 -9.83
C THR A 52 9.85 -16.22 -8.69
N ASN A 53 9.22 -17.41 -8.68
CA ASN A 53 8.32 -17.86 -7.61
C ASN A 53 7.23 -16.83 -7.28
N THR A 54 6.57 -16.32 -8.32
CA THR A 54 5.48 -15.35 -8.14
C THR A 54 4.27 -16.05 -7.52
N VAL A 55 3.81 -15.55 -6.38
CA VAL A 55 2.64 -16.05 -5.65
C VAL A 55 1.63 -14.93 -5.44
N ILE A 56 0.38 -15.30 -5.18
CA ILE A 56 -0.61 -14.38 -4.61
C ILE A 56 -0.31 -14.27 -3.11
N ALA A 57 0.21 -13.11 -2.68
CA ALA A 57 0.56 -12.83 -1.29
C ALA A 57 -0.65 -12.43 -0.44
N ALA A 58 -1.66 -11.81 -1.05
CA ALA A 58 -2.96 -11.55 -0.47
C ALA A 58 -4.01 -11.46 -1.58
N GLN A 59 -5.26 -11.78 -1.26
CA GLN A 59 -6.38 -11.62 -2.19
C GLN A 59 -7.68 -11.29 -1.45
N ASP A 60 -8.59 -10.63 -2.15
CA ASP A 60 -9.95 -10.35 -1.69
C ASP A 60 -10.91 -10.57 -2.86
N SER A 61 -12.04 -11.24 -2.61
CA SER A 61 -13.04 -11.48 -3.67
C SER A 61 -13.74 -10.19 -4.10
N ASN A 62 -13.77 -9.18 -3.21
CA ASN A 62 -14.10 -7.83 -3.58
C ASN A 62 -12.82 -7.10 -4.00
N LYS A 63 -12.59 -6.94 -5.31
CA LYS A 63 -11.43 -6.22 -5.84
C LYS A 63 -11.23 -4.83 -5.26
N TYR A 64 -12.31 -4.16 -4.85
CA TYR A 64 -12.24 -2.83 -4.25
C TYR A 64 -11.68 -2.84 -2.82
N ALA A 65 -11.76 -3.96 -2.12
CA ALA A 65 -11.18 -4.09 -0.79
C ALA A 65 -9.66 -4.31 -0.83
N LEU A 66 -9.09 -4.76 -1.95
CA LEU A 66 -7.65 -4.96 -2.15
C LEU A 66 -7.27 -4.50 -3.57
N PHE A 67 -7.37 -3.19 -3.81
CA PHE A 67 -7.43 -2.65 -5.17
C PHE A 67 -6.02 -2.49 -5.77
N GLU A 68 -5.24 -1.53 -5.28
CA GLU A 68 -3.94 -1.14 -5.85
C GLU A 68 -3.03 -0.49 -4.78
N ALA A 69 -1.93 0.13 -5.20
CA ALA A 69 -1.04 0.99 -4.41
C ALA A 69 -0.51 0.36 -3.11
N SER A 70 0.02 -0.86 -3.20
CA SER A 70 0.59 -1.51 -2.02
C SER A 70 1.89 -0.86 -1.56
N ASN A 71 2.05 -0.67 -0.25
CA ASN A 71 3.34 -0.37 0.36
C ASN A 71 3.71 -1.46 1.38
N VAL A 72 4.96 -1.91 1.37
CA VAL A 72 5.51 -2.86 2.34
C VAL A 72 6.75 -2.26 3.00
N TYR A 73 6.74 -2.13 4.32
CA TYR A 73 7.81 -1.48 5.08
C TYR A 73 8.34 -2.37 6.19
N LYS A 74 9.63 -2.22 6.50
CA LYS A 74 10.22 -2.68 7.75
C LYS A 74 9.89 -1.68 8.86
N VAL A 75 9.30 -2.13 9.97
CA VAL A 75 9.10 -1.24 11.13
C VAL A 75 10.41 -1.17 11.93
N GLN A 76 10.89 0.04 12.21
CA GLN A 76 12.12 0.26 13.00
C GLN A 76 11.99 -0.32 14.42
N GLY A 77 13.07 -0.89 14.94
CA GLY A 77 13.16 -1.34 16.34
C GLY A 77 12.43 -2.66 16.67
N GLY A 78 11.77 -3.31 15.71
CA GLY A 78 11.12 -4.62 15.91
C GLY A 78 11.44 -5.62 14.80
N ASN A 79 10.91 -6.84 14.89
CA ASN A 79 10.93 -7.85 13.82
C ASN A 79 9.56 -7.94 13.13
N GLN A 80 9.06 -6.79 12.69
CA GLN A 80 7.74 -6.66 12.07
C GLN A 80 7.84 -5.90 10.74
N TYR A 81 6.95 -6.25 9.83
CA TYR A 81 6.68 -5.57 8.57
C TYR A 81 5.24 -5.06 8.55
N LEU A 82 5.03 -3.90 7.93
CA LEU A 82 3.73 -3.28 7.70
C LEU A 82 3.39 -3.39 6.21
N LEU A 83 2.23 -3.95 5.89
CA LEU A 83 1.60 -3.88 4.57
C LEU A 83 0.47 -2.86 4.63
N MET A 84 0.45 -1.94 3.66
CA MET A 84 -0.68 -1.06 3.37
C MET A 84 -1.15 -1.34 1.95
N VAL A 85 -2.46 -1.34 1.71
CA VAL A 85 -3.05 -1.47 0.37
C VAL A 85 -4.21 -0.50 0.24
N GLU A 86 -4.29 0.20 -0.89
CA GLU A 86 -5.40 1.09 -1.20
C GLU A 86 -6.67 0.28 -1.51
N ALA A 87 -7.79 0.81 -1.04
CA ALA A 87 -9.12 0.26 -1.22
C ALA A 87 -10.09 1.37 -1.64
N ILE A 88 -11.18 0.96 -2.29
CA ILE A 88 -12.31 1.82 -2.65
C ILE A 88 -13.47 1.46 -1.73
N GLY A 89 -13.88 2.40 -0.89
CA GLY A 89 -14.93 2.21 0.10
C GLY A 89 -16.32 2.13 -0.51
N SER A 90 -17.29 1.77 0.31
CA SER A 90 -18.72 1.74 -0.03
C SER A 90 -19.27 3.07 -0.54
N ASP A 91 -18.63 4.19 -0.18
CA ASP A 91 -18.92 5.55 -0.65
C ASP A 91 -18.12 5.97 -1.91
N GLY A 92 -17.41 5.04 -2.53
CA GLY A 92 -16.57 5.26 -3.71
C GLY A 92 -15.27 6.01 -3.42
N ARG A 93 -14.92 6.25 -2.15
CA ARG A 93 -13.72 7.01 -1.77
C ARG A 93 -12.52 6.13 -1.50
N ARG A 94 -11.34 6.65 -1.84
CA ARG A 94 -10.05 5.98 -1.63
C ARG A 94 -9.64 6.01 -0.16
N TYR A 95 -9.17 4.88 0.35
CA TYR A 95 -8.65 4.74 1.71
C TYR A 95 -7.61 3.60 1.81
N PHE A 96 -6.85 3.55 2.88
CA PHE A 96 -5.88 2.48 3.12
C PHE A 96 -6.33 1.49 4.19
N ARG A 97 -6.16 0.21 3.87
CA ARG A 97 -6.19 -0.91 4.82
C ARG A 97 -4.76 -1.31 5.18
N SER A 98 -4.55 -1.91 6.35
CA SER A 98 -3.23 -2.34 6.78
C SER A 98 -3.20 -3.69 7.49
N TRP A 99 -2.06 -4.37 7.35
CA TRP A 99 -1.73 -5.66 7.96
C TRP A 99 -0.29 -5.66 8.45
N THR A 100 0.06 -6.61 9.31
CA THR A 100 1.45 -6.81 9.73
C THR A 100 1.87 -8.26 9.58
N SER A 101 3.18 -8.49 9.48
CA SER A 101 3.78 -9.83 9.46
C SER A 101 5.16 -9.84 10.11
N GLY A 102 5.61 -11.01 10.55
CA GLY A 102 6.98 -11.22 11.05
C GLY A 102 8.03 -11.35 9.93
N SER A 103 7.60 -11.59 8.68
CA SER A 103 8.48 -11.67 7.50
C SER A 103 7.77 -11.14 6.26
N ILE A 104 8.54 -10.68 5.26
CA ILE A 104 7.99 -10.14 4.00
C ILE A 104 7.19 -11.21 3.23
N ALA A 105 7.63 -12.46 3.32
CA ALA A 105 7.00 -13.61 2.66
C ALA A 105 5.98 -14.35 3.54
N GLY A 106 5.72 -13.86 4.76
CA GLY A 106 4.85 -14.51 5.73
C GLY A 106 3.36 -14.23 5.50
N SER A 107 2.53 -14.80 6.38
CA SER A 107 1.10 -14.50 6.41
C SER A 107 0.86 -13.10 6.97
N TRP A 108 -0.09 -12.38 6.37
CA TRP A 108 -0.47 -11.03 6.77
C TRP A 108 -1.62 -11.05 7.79
N THR A 109 -1.38 -10.54 8.99
CA THR A 109 -2.38 -10.42 10.05
C THR A 109 -3.06 -9.04 9.98
N PRO A 110 -4.39 -8.95 9.96
CA PRO A 110 -5.12 -7.68 9.95
C PRO A 110 -4.69 -6.74 11.08
N LEU A 111 -4.46 -5.46 10.75
CA LEU A 111 -4.21 -4.38 11.72
C LEU A 111 -5.38 -3.37 11.74
N ALA A 112 -5.68 -2.77 10.59
CA ALA A 112 -6.76 -1.79 10.42
C ALA A 112 -7.34 -1.94 9.01
N THR A 113 -8.36 -2.79 8.86
CA THR A 113 -8.80 -3.32 7.56
C THR A 113 -10.26 -3.03 7.21
N SER A 114 -11.02 -2.35 8.08
CA SER A 114 -12.44 -2.04 7.84
C SER A 114 -12.66 -0.54 7.64
N GLU A 115 -13.78 -0.14 7.04
CA GLU A 115 -14.10 1.29 6.88
C GLU A 115 -14.30 2.01 8.22
N GLY A 116 -14.73 1.28 9.26
CA GLY A 116 -14.86 1.79 10.64
C GLY A 116 -13.56 1.81 11.43
N ASN A 117 -12.55 1.05 11.01
CA ASN A 117 -11.20 1.06 11.57
C ASN A 117 -10.14 0.97 10.44
N PRO A 118 -9.98 2.05 9.65
CA PRO A 118 -9.03 2.09 8.53
C PRO A 118 -7.64 2.55 8.99
N PHE A 119 -6.62 2.31 8.18
CA PHE A 119 -5.29 2.89 8.42
C PHE A 119 -5.31 4.40 8.17
N ALA A 120 -5.75 4.82 6.97
CA ALA A 120 -5.95 6.22 6.60
C ALA A 120 -7.21 6.36 5.76
N ARG A 121 -8.16 7.17 6.22
CA ARG A 121 -9.44 7.46 5.57
C ARG A 121 -9.98 8.81 6.04
N ALA A 122 -10.95 9.36 5.33
CA ALA A 122 -11.57 10.63 5.70
C ALA A 122 -12.13 10.66 7.14
N ASN A 123 -12.61 9.53 7.69
CA ASN A 123 -13.17 9.48 9.05
C ASN A 123 -12.12 9.41 10.17
N ASN A 124 -10.84 9.18 9.87
CA ASN A 124 -9.74 9.25 10.85
C ASN A 124 -8.71 10.34 10.51
N THR A 125 -9.03 11.23 9.56
CA THR A 125 -8.16 12.31 9.10
C THR A 125 -8.78 13.67 9.43
N THR A 126 -7.97 14.59 9.95
CA THR A 126 -8.36 15.97 10.22
C THR A 126 -7.52 16.93 9.39
N PHE A 127 -8.08 18.10 9.08
CA PHE A 127 -7.43 19.10 8.25
C PHE A 127 -7.43 20.45 8.97
N PRO A 128 -6.27 21.09 9.18
CA PRO A 128 -6.19 22.37 9.89
C PRO A 128 -7.01 23.50 9.23
N SER A 129 -7.16 23.47 7.91
CA SER A 129 -7.84 24.50 7.11
C SER A 129 -9.09 23.98 6.41
N GLY A 130 -9.74 22.96 6.98
CA GLY A 130 -10.91 22.31 6.38
C GLY A 130 -10.54 21.20 5.39
N ALA A 131 -11.44 20.23 5.23
CA ALA A 131 -11.20 19.06 4.39
C ALA A 131 -11.24 19.45 2.90
N TRP A 132 -10.08 19.39 2.23
CA TRP A 132 -9.96 19.63 0.78
C TRP A 132 -10.14 18.36 -0.05
N THR A 133 -10.11 17.18 0.58
CA THR A 133 -10.33 15.89 -0.07
C THR A 133 -11.08 14.91 0.84
N LYS A 134 -11.74 13.93 0.23
CA LYS A 134 -12.29 12.73 0.89
C LYS A 134 -11.56 11.45 0.46
N ASP A 135 -10.59 11.57 -0.43
CA ASP A 135 -9.84 10.48 -1.04
C ASP A 135 -8.41 10.51 -0.48
N LEU A 136 -8.06 9.49 0.29
CA LEU A 136 -6.72 9.25 0.79
C LEU A 136 -6.16 8.11 -0.07
N SER A 137 -5.61 8.48 -1.23
CA SER A 137 -5.18 7.57 -2.30
C SER A 137 -3.65 7.45 -2.34
N HIS A 138 -3.14 6.67 -3.30
CA HIS A 138 -1.74 6.32 -3.53
C HIS A 138 -0.73 7.29 -2.91
N GLY A 139 0.07 6.75 -1.99
CA GLY A 139 1.08 7.50 -1.27
C GLY A 139 2.25 6.64 -0.81
N GLU A 140 3.15 7.28 -0.04
CA GLU A 140 4.28 6.63 0.61
C GLU A 140 4.54 7.22 1.99
N MET A 141 5.03 6.37 2.89
CA MET A 141 5.49 6.76 4.22
C MET A 141 6.81 7.51 4.11
N ILE A 142 6.98 8.58 4.89
CA ILE A 142 8.29 9.17 5.12
C ILE A 142 9.15 8.15 5.88
N ARG A 143 10.18 7.64 5.20
CA ARG A 143 11.04 6.56 5.69
C ARG A 143 12.09 7.06 6.68
N ALA A 144 12.54 6.17 7.55
CA ALA A 144 13.65 6.40 8.48
C ALA A 144 15.03 6.22 7.83
N GLY A 145 15.06 5.78 6.57
CA GLY A 145 16.25 5.57 5.76
C GLY A 145 15.87 5.43 4.29
N TYR A 146 16.88 5.30 3.43
CA TYR A 146 16.71 5.31 1.98
C TYR A 146 17.29 4.07 1.29
N ASP A 147 17.63 3.03 2.06
CA ASP A 147 18.11 1.76 1.53
C ASP A 147 16.96 0.82 1.11
N GLN A 148 17.32 -0.35 0.60
CA GLN A 148 16.40 -1.35 0.08
C GLN A 148 15.51 -2.03 1.15
N THR A 149 15.77 -1.79 2.44
CA THR A 149 14.98 -2.38 3.53
C THR A 149 13.66 -1.68 3.76
N LEU A 150 13.51 -0.46 3.22
CA LEU A 150 12.32 0.38 3.35
C LEU A 150 11.87 0.52 4.81
N THR A 151 12.83 0.87 5.68
CA THR A 151 12.56 1.06 7.10
C THR A 151 11.77 2.35 7.36
N ILE A 152 10.67 2.24 8.12
CA ILE A 152 9.86 3.38 8.59
C ILE A 152 10.02 3.58 10.10
N PRO A 153 9.83 4.81 10.61
CA PRO A 153 9.75 5.05 12.04
C PRO A 153 8.67 4.18 12.70
N SER A 154 8.85 3.78 13.95
CA SER A 154 7.80 3.13 14.75
C SER A 154 6.80 4.13 15.35
N CYS A 155 7.07 5.42 15.19
CA CYS A 155 6.42 6.53 15.88
C CYS A 155 6.33 7.75 14.97
N LYS A 156 5.41 8.67 15.25
CA LYS A 156 5.16 9.91 14.49
C LYS A 156 5.14 9.69 12.98
N LEU A 157 4.37 8.71 12.53
CA LEU A 157 4.27 8.37 11.11
C LEU A 157 3.83 9.59 10.28
N GLN A 158 4.43 9.76 9.11
CA GLN A 158 4.04 10.76 8.12
C GLN A 158 3.86 10.09 6.77
N TYR A 159 2.77 10.41 6.06
CA TYR A 159 2.40 9.75 4.82
C TYR A 159 2.08 10.78 3.75
N LEU A 160 2.93 10.88 2.73
CA LEU A 160 2.69 11.71 1.56
C LEU A 160 1.69 10.97 0.67
N TYR A 161 0.56 11.59 0.35
CA TYR A 161 -0.55 10.95 -0.36
C TYR A 161 -1.09 11.85 -1.45
N GLN A 162 -1.79 11.25 -2.42
CA GLN A 162 -2.60 12.00 -3.38
C GLN A 162 -4.06 12.07 -2.93
N GLY A 163 -4.65 13.26 -3.07
CA GLY A 163 -6.07 13.51 -2.90
C GLY A 163 -6.59 14.42 -4.01
N LYS A 164 -7.90 14.54 -4.12
CA LYS A 164 -8.56 15.45 -5.08
C LYS A 164 -9.78 16.11 -4.46
N ASP A 165 -10.25 17.18 -5.09
CA ASP A 165 -11.54 17.80 -4.76
C ASP A 165 -12.67 16.72 -4.76
N PRO A 166 -13.47 16.59 -3.68
CA PRO A 166 -14.56 15.64 -3.63
C PRO A 166 -15.61 15.80 -4.73
N ALA A 167 -15.74 17.00 -5.29
CA ALA A 167 -16.65 17.34 -6.39
C ALA A 167 -16.05 17.08 -7.78
N ALA A 168 -14.75 16.83 -7.91
CA ALA A 168 -14.12 16.52 -9.20
C ALA A 168 -14.65 15.22 -9.79
N SER A 169 -15.10 15.28 -11.04
CA SER A 169 -15.66 14.21 -11.85
C SER A 169 -15.07 14.22 -13.26
N GLY A 170 -15.38 13.20 -14.07
CA GLY A 170 -14.84 13.01 -15.42
C GLY A 170 -13.89 11.82 -15.51
N ASP A 171 -13.12 11.75 -16.60
CA ASP A 171 -12.21 10.64 -16.87
C ASP A 171 -11.08 10.55 -15.84
N TYR A 172 -10.80 9.34 -15.35
CA TYR A 172 -9.87 9.09 -14.23
C TYR A 172 -8.50 9.76 -14.43
N ASN A 173 -7.92 9.60 -15.62
CA ASN A 173 -6.60 10.12 -15.97
C ASN A 173 -6.53 11.66 -16.01
N THR A 174 -7.67 12.35 -15.97
CA THR A 174 -7.77 13.81 -16.00
C THR A 174 -8.17 14.41 -14.66
N LEU A 175 -8.41 13.58 -13.65
CA LEU A 175 -8.77 14.05 -12.31
C LEU A 175 -7.64 14.92 -11.72
N PRO A 176 -7.97 16.03 -11.02
CA PRO A 176 -7.00 17.00 -10.55
C PRO A 176 -6.35 16.56 -9.24
N TRP A 177 -5.65 15.42 -9.24
CA TRP A 177 -4.92 14.91 -8.08
C TRP A 177 -3.84 15.90 -7.62
N ARG A 178 -3.70 16.06 -6.32
CA ARG A 178 -2.71 16.92 -5.65
C ARG A 178 -2.12 16.16 -4.46
N LEU A 179 -0.90 16.51 -4.09
CA LEU A 179 -0.21 15.88 -2.96
C LEU A 179 -0.54 16.60 -1.65
N GLY A 180 -0.74 15.81 -0.60
CA GLY A 180 -0.84 16.26 0.79
C GLY A 180 0.03 15.40 1.71
N LEU A 181 0.23 15.85 2.94
CA LEU A 181 1.02 15.12 3.94
C LEU A 181 0.15 14.84 5.18
N LEU A 182 -0.09 13.56 5.48
CA LEU A 182 -0.66 13.14 6.76
C LEU A 182 0.46 13.11 7.82
N THR A 183 0.12 13.49 9.04
CA THR A 183 0.99 13.32 10.22
C THR A 183 0.17 12.67 11.32
N GLN A 184 0.69 11.57 11.89
CA GLN A 184 0.02 10.81 12.94
C GLN A 184 -0.14 11.66 14.20
N THR A 185 -1.37 11.73 14.72
CA THR A 185 -1.71 12.54 15.90
C THR A 185 -1.85 11.74 17.20
N ASN A 186 -1.94 10.41 17.10
CA ASN A 186 -2.10 9.50 18.24
C ASN A 186 -0.83 8.71 18.57
N SER A 187 0.34 9.23 18.19
CA SER A 187 1.62 8.58 18.49
C SER A 187 2.03 8.83 19.95
N THR A 188 2.42 7.78 20.67
CA THR A 188 2.88 7.85 22.08
C THR A 188 4.39 7.95 22.22
N CYS A 189 5.07 8.04 21.07
CA CYS A 189 6.47 8.29 20.85
C CYS A 189 6.55 9.18 19.58
#